data_AF-A0A1V0Q178-F1
#
_entry.id   AF-A0A1V0Q178-F1
#
_cell.length_a   1.000
_cell.length_b   1.000
_cell.length_c   1.000
_cell.angle_alpha   90.00
_cell.angle_beta   90.00
_cell.angle_gamma   90.00
#
_symmetry.space_group_name_H-M   'P 1'
#
loop_
_entity.id
_entity.type
_entity.pdbx_description
1 polymer ?
#
loop_
_entity_poly.entity_id
_entity_poly.type
_entity_poly.pdbx_seq_one_letter_code
_entity_poly.pdbx_strand_id
1 'polypeptide(L)'
;MSDYPELQTLISGWFHQDFDIEGETVPEIVAAYARSVPASRHVALIEEIDSFIRDNADGLDMAFEKAFSPDIDARAFSGSTLNFLSDVKAQLR
;
A
#
# COMPACT_ATOMS: atom_id res chain seq x y z
N MET A 1 15.65 -5.06 7.05
CA MET A 1 15.19 -3.78 6.48
C MET A 1 14.40 -4.14 5.24
N SER A 2 13.19 -3.60 5.07
CA SER A 2 12.40 -3.82 3.86
C SER A 2 13.06 -3.09 2.69
N ASP A 3 13.07 -3.69 1.50
CA ASP A 3 13.49 -3.03 0.25
C ASP A 3 12.47 -1.95 -0.19
N TYR A 4 11.31 -1.91 0.46
CA TYR A 4 10.19 -1.00 0.19
C TYR A 4 9.73 -0.34 1.50
N PRO A 5 10.53 0.58 2.08
CA PRO A 5 10.25 1.17 3.39
C PRO A 5 9.01 2.08 3.45
N GLU A 6 8.68 2.84 2.41
CA GLU A 6 7.48 3.67 2.40
C GLU A 6 6.22 2.80 2.22
N LEU A 7 6.28 1.78 1.37
CA LEU A 7 5.21 0.79 1.23
C LEU A 7 4.99 0.02 2.53
N GLN A 8 6.06 -0.43 3.20
CA GLN A 8 5.98 -1.04 4.53
C GLN A 8 5.31 -0.11 5.54
N THR A 9 5.68 1.18 5.54
CA THR A 9 5.11 2.19 6.45
C THR A 9 3.62 2.37 6.21
N LEU A 10 3.18 2.42 4.95
CA LEU A 10 1.77 2.49 4.61
C LEU A 10 1.02 1.26 5.14
N ILE A 11 1.52 0.05 4.85
CA ILE A 11 0.82 -1.19 5.21
C ILE A 11 0.73 -1.34 6.74
N SER A 12 1.84 -1.26 7.46
CA SER A 12 1.81 -1.46 8.92
C SER A 12 1.25 -0.27 9.69
N GLY A 13 1.28 0.93 9.10
CA GLY A 13 0.89 2.16 9.78
C GLY A 13 -0.55 2.61 9.53
N TRP A 14 -1.14 2.24 8.39
CA TRP A 14 -2.45 2.74 7.95
C TRP A 14 -3.42 1.62 7.57
N PHE A 15 -2.90 0.46 7.15
CA PHE A 15 -3.69 -0.73 6.82
C PHE A 15 -3.47 -1.81 7.88
N HIS A 16 -3.65 -1.44 9.15
CA HIS A 16 -3.66 -2.37 10.28
C HIS A 16 -5.09 -2.77 10.67
N GLN A 17 -5.25 -3.63 11.68
CA GLN A 17 -6.54 -4.21 12.06
C GLN A 17 -7.64 -3.16 12.35
N ASP A 18 -7.28 -2.06 13.01
CA ASP A 18 -8.18 -0.93 13.34
C ASP A 18 -8.13 0.23 12.30
N PHE A 19 -7.93 -0.07 11.01
CA PHE A 19 -7.84 0.95 9.96
C PHE A 19 -9.13 1.78 9.80
N ASP A 20 -10.26 1.24 10.25
CA ASP A 20 -11.60 1.83 10.13
C ASP A 20 -11.76 3.15 10.88
N ILE A 21 -10.85 3.44 11.81
CA ILE A 21 -10.75 4.75 12.47
C ILE A 21 -10.32 5.85 11.48
N GLU A 22 -9.53 5.50 10.46
CA GLU A 22 -8.97 6.41 9.47
C GLU A 22 -9.84 6.52 8.20
N GLY A 23 -10.65 5.51 7.91
CA GLY A 23 -11.60 5.47 6.80
C GLY A 23 -12.11 4.07 6.50
N GLU A 24 -13.17 3.93 5.70
CA GLU A 24 -13.78 2.63 5.39
C GLU A 24 -13.24 2.03 4.08
N THR A 25 -12.60 2.86 3.24
CA THR A 25 -12.15 2.48 1.90
C THR A 25 -10.68 2.81 1.64
N VAL A 26 -10.04 2.07 0.74
CA VAL A 26 -8.64 2.34 0.31
C VAL A 26 -8.43 3.81 -0.07
N PRO A 27 -9.30 4.45 -0.88
CA PRO A 27 -9.10 5.86 -1.22
C PRO A 27 -9.12 6.80 -0.02
N GLU A 28 -10.00 6.57 0.95
CA GLU A 28 -10.11 7.42 2.14
C GLU A 28 -8.88 7.32 3.03
N ILE A 29 -8.43 6.08 3.29
CA ILE A 29 -7.25 5.79 4.11
C ILE A 29 -5.99 6.37 3.44
N VAL A 30 -5.83 6.17 2.14
CA VAL A 30 -4.67 6.69 1.40
C VAL A 30 -4.73 8.22 1.32
N ALA A 31 -5.90 8.83 1.20
CA ALA A 31 -6.05 10.28 1.25
C ALA A 31 -5.73 10.85 2.64
N ALA A 32 -6.02 10.13 3.73
CA ALA A 32 -5.59 10.51 5.07
C ALA A 32 -4.06 10.42 5.22
N TYR A 33 -3.44 9.31 4.77
CA TYR A 33 -1.99 9.18 4.69
C TYR A 33 -1.36 10.33 3.90
N ALA A 34 -1.85 10.61 2.70
CA ALA A 34 -1.29 11.63 1.81
C ALA A 34 -1.34 13.05 2.40
N ARG A 35 -2.30 13.32 3.29
CA ARG A 35 -2.38 14.61 4.02
C ARG A 35 -1.40 14.68 5.18
N SER A 36 -0.93 13.53 5.69
CA SER A 36 -0.07 13.42 6.87
C SER A 36 1.42 13.45 6.57
N VAL A 37 1.81 13.26 5.30
CA VAL A 37 3.23 13.17 4.88
C VAL A 37 3.56 14.20 3.80
N PRO A 38 4.84 14.59 3.63
CA PRO A 38 5.24 15.49 2.55
C PRO A 38 5.18 14.78 1.18
N ALA A 39 4.99 15.57 0.11
CA ALA A 39 4.89 15.08 -1.27
C ALA A 39 6.10 14.24 -1.73
N SER A 40 7.30 14.45 -1.16
CA SER A 40 8.47 13.62 -1.46
C SER A 40 8.27 12.14 -1.08
N ARG A 41 7.48 11.86 -0.04
CA ARG A 41 7.13 10.49 0.34
C ARG A 41 6.12 9.86 -0.60
N HIS A 42 5.22 10.66 -1.19
CA HIS A 42 4.29 10.17 -2.20
C HIS A 42 5.05 9.65 -3.42
N VAL A 43 6.03 10.43 -3.89
CA VAL A 43 6.88 10.04 -5.03
C VAL A 43 7.65 8.75 -4.72
N ALA A 44 8.29 8.67 -3.55
CA ALA A 44 9.02 7.48 -3.12
C ALA A 44 8.10 6.25 -3.03
N LEU A 45 6.91 6.39 -2.45
CA LEU A 45 5.93 5.31 -2.35
C LEU A 45 5.46 4.84 -3.75
N ILE A 46 5.20 5.76 -4.67
CA ILE A 46 4.84 5.42 -6.06
C ILE A 46 5.96 4.61 -6.74
N GLU A 47 7.22 5.03 -6.58
CA GLU A 47 8.38 4.34 -7.14
C GLU A 47 8.60 2.95 -6.53
N GLU A 48 8.40 2.82 -5.21
CA GLU A 48 8.46 1.55 -4.51
C GLU A 48 7.36 0.59 -4.97
N ILE A 49 6.12 1.06 -5.13
CA ILE A 49 5.02 0.24 -5.64
C ILE A 49 5.34 -0.25 -7.06
N ASP A 50 5.83 0.63 -7.94
CA ASP A 50 6.21 0.26 -9.30
C ASP A 50 7.35 -0.78 -9.33
N SER A 51 8.31 -0.65 -8.44
CA SER A 51 9.41 -1.61 -8.30
C SER A 51 8.91 -2.94 -7.75
N PHE A 52 8.08 -2.92 -6.71
CA PHE A 52 7.51 -4.11 -6.09
C PHE A 52 6.68 -4.94 -7.07
N ILE A 53 5.82 -4.30 -7.87
CA ILE A 53 5.00 -4.98 -8.88
C ILE A 53 5.89 -5.65 -9.93
N ARG A 54 6.90 -4.94 -10.42
CA ARG A 54 7.82 -5.43 -11.45
C ARG A 54 8.68 -6.59 -10.94
N ASP A 55 9.20 -6.49 -9.73
CA ASP A 55 10.09 -7.48 -9.14
C ASP A 55 9.36 -8.78 -8.77
N ASN A 56 8.03 -8.73 -8.64
CA ASN A 56 7.19 -9.85 -8.22
C ASN A 56 6.08 -10.19 -9.24
N ALA A 57 6.31 -9.93 -10.53
CA ALA A 57 5.30 -10.10 -11.58
C ALA A 57 4.68 -11.51 -11.63
N ASP A 58 5.45 -12.56 -11.33
CA ASP A 58 5.01 -13.96 -11.37
C ASP A 58 4.29 -14.44 -10.09
N GLY A 59 4.11 -13.57 -9.08
CA GLY A 59 3.61 -14.00 -7.78
C GLY A 59 3.27 -12.86 -6.82
N LEU A 60 2.70 -11.77 -7.33
CA LEU A 60 2.53 -10.51 -6.59
C LEU A 60 1.80 -10.68 -5.26
N ASP A 61 0.67 -11.41 -5.24
CA ASP A 61 -0.13 -11.60 -4.02
C ASP A 61 0.68 -12.32 -2.93
N MET A 62 1.37 -13.40 -3.30
CA MET A 62 2.19 -14.18 -2.36
C MET A 62 3.42 -13.39 -1.90
N ALA A 63 4.03 -12.62 -2.81
CA ALA A 63 5.15 -11.75 -2.48
C ALA A 63 4.73 -10.66 -1.49
N PHE A 64 3.54 -10.08 -1.67
CA PHE A 64 3.01 -9.02 -0.81
C PHE A 64 2.75 -9.55 0.61
N GLU A 65 2.08 -10.69 0.72
CA GLU A 65 1.83 -11.34 2.00
C GLU A 65 3.13 -11.67 2.73
N LYS A 66 4.13 -12.19 2.00
CA LYS A 66 5.43 -12.54 2.56
C LYS A 66 6.26 -11.33 2.97
N ALA A 67 6.22 -10.26 2.18
CA ALA A 67 7.04 -9.08 2.39
C ALA A 67 6.53 -8.22 3.55
N PHE A 68 5.21 -8.06 3.64
CA PHE A 68 4.60 -7.10 4.55
C PHE A 68 3.85 -7.76 5.71
N SER A 69 3.46 -9.03 5.58
CA SER A 69 2.61 -9.75 6.55
C SER A 69 1.47 -8.87 7.06
N PRO A 70 0.62 -8.37 6.14
CA PRO A 70 -0.37 -7.36 6.46
C PRO A 70 -1.42 -7.91 7.43
N ASP A 71 -1.90 -7.06 8.33
CA ASP A 71 -2.99 -7.43 9.25
C ASP A 71 -4.34 -7.58 8.52
N ILE A 72 -4.42 -7.04 7.29
CA ILE A 72 -5.61 -7.04 6.44
C ILE A 72 -5.32 -7.68 5.08
N ASP A 73 -6.31 -8.37 4.51
CA ASP A 73 -6.20 -8.89 3.14
C ASP A 73 -6.42 -7.77 2.13
N ALA A 74 -5.35 -7.31 1.46
CA ALA A 74 -5.43 -6.30 0.41
C ALA A 74 -6.42 -6.66 -0.72
N ARG A 75 -6.64 -7.95 -0.97
CA ARG A 75 -7.59 -8.43 -1.98
C ARG A 75 -9.03 -8.24 -1.55
N ALA A 76 -9.31 -8.18 -0.24
CA ALA A 76 -10.65 -7.90 0.26
C ALA A 76 -11.11 -6.47 -0.09
N PHE A 77 -10.17 -5.55 -0.29
CA PHE A 77 -10.47 -4.17 -0.65
C PHE A 77 -10.67 -3.96 -2.15
N SER A 78 -9.77 -4.50 -2.98
CA SER A 78 -9.72 -4.17 -4.41
C SER A 78 -9.75 -5.41 -5.32
N GLY A 79 -10.06 -6.58 -4.78
CA GLY A 79 -10.17 -7.86 -5.51
C GLY A 79 -8.83 -8.53 -5.88
N SER A 80 -7.73 -7.78 -5.89
CA SER A 80 -6.36 -8.29 -6.07
C SER A 80 -5.34 -7.33 -5.45
N THR A 81 -4.12 -7.80 -5.16
CA THR A 81 -3.04 -6.92 -4.67
C THR A 81 -2.64 -5.90 -5.72
N LEU A 82 -2.64 -6.29 -7.00
CA LEU A 82 -2.32 -5.36 -8.10
C LEU A 82 -3.28 -4.17 -8.14
N ASN A 83 -4.59 -4.43 -8.00
CA ASN A 83 -5.59 -3.37 -7.98
C ASN A 83 -5.43 -2.50 -6.74
N PHE A 84 -5.24 -3.11 -5.57
CA PHE A 84 -5.00 -2.38 -4.32
C PHE A 84 -3.81 -1.41 -4.45
N LEU A 85 -2.67 -1.90 -4.93
CA LEU A 85 -1.47 -1.09 -5.15
C LEU A 85 -1.69 0.00 -6.22
N SER A 86 -2.49 -0.29 -7.25
CA SER A 86 -2.85 0.69 -8.28
C SER A 86 -3.76 1.79 -7.73
N ASP A 87 -4.72 1.44 -6.86
CA ASP A 87 -5.60 2.38 -6.19
C ASP A 87 -4.79 3.32 -5.28
N VAL A 88 -3.85 2.77 -4.50
CA VAL A 88 -2.92 3.55 -3.68
C VAL A 88 -2.18 4.56 -4.54
N LYS A 89 -1.58 4.13 -5.66
CA LYS A 89 -0.86 5.04 -6.57
C LYS A 89 -1.76 6.12 -7.17
N ALA A 90 -3.02 5.80 -7.48
CA ALA A 90 -3.94 6.75 -8.09
C ALA A 90 -4.26 7.92 -7.16
N GLN A 91 -4.28 7.70 -5.84
CA GLN A 91 -4.56 8.74 -4.84
C GLN A 91 -3.36 9.62 -4.48
N LEU A 92 -2.15 9.21 -4.87
CA LEU A 92 -0.90 9.91 -4.52
C LEU A 92 -0.39 10.84 -5.62
N ARG A 93 -1.09 10.88 -6.77
CA ARG A 93 -0.81 11.74 -7.93
C ARG A 93 -1.56 13.06 -7.84
#